data_AF-A0A8T4E128-F1
#
_entry.id   AF-A0A8T4E128-F1
#
_cell.length_a   1.000
_cell.length_b   1.000
_cell.length_c   1.000
_cell.angle_alpha   90.00
_cell.angle_beta   90.00
_cell.angle_gamma   90.00
#
_symmetry.space_group_name_H-M   'P 1'
#
loop_
_entity.id
_entity.type
_entity.pdbx_description
1 polymer ?
#
loop_
_entity_poly.entity_id
_entity_poly.type
_entity_poly.pdbx_seq_one_letter_code
_entity_poly.pdbx_strand_id
1 'polypeptide(L)'
;MNSFASNKNVILMNYNNFQKKKWNKNKIIRELKNISNSINRTPREKDFIEMKNYGLYKAAKRHFGNYTKAVEAAKLEPNLKFWSKEKIIKELKKIINELGHVPTYRELVKQKRHDIISAIRRHYKCRYNDVVRGCGFQPNNIRWSKEKIKKELIKLQKKINKTPTERELRIDNCDLFGASIRFFGSLNEAIKQSGLEVNSSFVEDDFWKYWESFVIRSAKSIYDDFISHPRLPNKKIPDAIIKSKNIMIEAKVNISHEYILNDIINYSPFSKQIEFWYLYGKPSIFKKNVKYVGPKEIEKLLRIKNKVNLIKELNMLKKGIKCSMFIK
;
A
#
# COMPACT_ATOMS: atom_id res chain seq x y z
N MET A 1 -17.27 -38.93 -63.15
CA MET A 1 -17.10 -37.47 -63.34
C MET A 1 -18.30 -36.75 -62.79
N ASN A 2 -18.05 -35.79 -61.91
CA ASN A 2 -19.05 -34.99 -61.19
C ASN A 2 -19.99 -34.20 -62.12
N SER A 3 -21.30 -34.22 -61.82
CA SER A 3 -22.20 -33.07 -62.02
C SER A 3 -23.32 -33.20 -60.97
N PHE A 4 -23.32 -32.46 -59.85
CA PHE A 4 -23.72 -31.05 -59.73
C PHE A 4 -24.86 -30.65 -60.65
N ALA A 5 -26.10 -31.02 -60.33
CA ALA A 5 -27.29 -30.16 -60.48
C ALA A 5 -28.57 -30.85 -60.02
N SER A 6 -28.97 -30.66 -58.76
CA SER A 6 -30.40 -30.62 -58.37
C SER A 6 -30.60 -30.14 -56.93
N ASN A 7 -29.84 -29.12 -56.50
CA ASN A 7 -29.98 -28.52 -55.18
C ASN A 7 -30.27 -27.01 -55.26
N LYS A 8 -31.22 -26.61 -56.12
CA LYS A 8 -31.63 -25.19 -56.25
C LYS A 8 -33.06 -24.91 -55.79
N ASN A 9 -33.97 -25.88 -55.76
CA ASN A 9 -35.37 -25.62 -55.39
C ASN A 9 -35.71 -25.91 -53.91
N VAL A 10 -34.89 -26.67 -53.18
CA VAL A 10 -35.11 -26.92 -51.74
C VAL A 10 -34.47 -25.81 -50.87
N ILE A 11 -33.47 -25.08 -51.39
CA ILE A 11 -32.76 -24.04 -50.63
C ILE A 11 -33.50 -22.68 -50.67
N LEU A 12 -34.46 -22.48 -51.58
CA LEU A 12 -35.19 -21.20 -51.70
C LEU A 12 -36.38 -21.02 -50.75
N MET A 13 -36.78 -22.04 -49.98
CA MET A 13 -37.94 -21.95 -49.07
C MET A 13 -37.64 -21.51 -47.63
N ASN A 14 -36.39 -21.14 -47.28
CA ASN A 14 -36.04 -20.78 -45.89
C ASN A 14 -35.30 -19.45 -45.72
N TYR A 15 -35.44 -18.50 -46.66
CA TYR A 15 -34.87 -17.15 -46.54
C TYR A 15 -35.89 -16.02 -46.33
N ASN A 16 -37.18 -16.34 -46.13
CA ASN A 16 -38.25 -15.35 -45.98
C ASN A 16 -38.86 -15.33 -44.57
N ASN A 17 -38.08 -14.95 -43.53
CA ASN A 17 -38.70 -14.49 -42.28
C ASN A 17 -37.87 -13.55 -41.38
N PHE A 18 -37.01 -12.69 -41.96
CA PHE A 18 -36.45 -11.55 -41.23
C PHE A 18 -37.23 -10.27 -41.52
N GLN A 19 -38.51 -10.24 -41.12
CA GLN A 19 -39.22 -8.98 -40.91
C GLN A 19 -38.42 -8.16 -39.88
N LYS A 20 -37.73 -7.10 -40.33
CA LYS A 20 -37.03 -6.15 -39.44
C LYS A 20 -38.07 -5.59 -38.46
N LYS A 21 -38.10 -6.10 -37.23
CA LYS A 21 -38.99 -5.63 -36.15
C LYS A 21 -38.86 -4.10 -36.06
N LYS A 22 -39.89 -3.38 -36.50
CA LYS A 22 -39.93 -1.91 -36.39
C LYS A 22 -40.09 -1.56 -34.90
N TRP A 23 -39.07 -0.93 -34.35
CA TRP A 23 -39.05 -0.50 -32.95
C TRP A 23 -39.62 0.91 -32.84
N ASN A 24 -40.45 1.12 -31.82
CA ASN A 24 -40.91 2.44 -31.38
C ASN A 24 -40.82 2.52 -29.84
N LYS A 25 -40.91 3.73 -29.28
CA LYS A 25 -40.73 3.96 -27.84
C LYS A 25 -41.69 3.12 -26.98
N ASN A 26 -42.97 3.05 -27.34
CA ASN A 26 -43.99 2.31 -26.59
C ASN A 26 -43.74 0.79 -26.59
N LYS A 27 -43.39 0.23 -27.76
CA LYS A 27 -43.05 -1.19 -27.92
C LYS A 27 -41.82 -1.55 -27.11
N ILE A 28 -40.79 -0.71 -27.11
CA ILE A 28 -39.59 -0.90 -26.28
C ILE A 28 -39.96 -0.92 -24.80
N ILE A 29 -40.74 0.05 -24.31
CA ILE A 29 -41.19 0.11 -22.90
C ILE A 29 -41.93 -1.16 -22.49
N ARG A 30 -42.89 -1.61 -23.30
CA ARG A 30 -43.67 -2.83 -23.03
C ARG A 30 -42.78 -4.07 -22.94
N GLU A 31 -41.86 -4.25 -23.88
CA GLU A 31 -40.95 -5.39 -23.88
C GLU A 31 -39.97 -5.35 -22.69
N LEU A 32 -39.48 -4.17 -22.31
CA LEU A 32 -38.63 -4.02 -21.12
C LEU A 32 -39.37 -4.42 -19.84
N LYS A 33 -40.64 -4.02 -19.67
CA LYS A 33 -41.48 -4.43 -18.54
C LYS A 33 -41.71 -5.94 -18.52
N ASN A 34 -42.04 -6.54 -19.67
CA ASN A 34 -42.26 -7.98 -19.78
C ASN A 34 -41.02 -8.78 -19.38
N ILE A 35 -39.85 -8.38 -19.87
CA ILE A 35 -38.59 -9.02 -19.50
C ILE A 35 -38.29 -8.81 -18.02
N SER A 36 -38.51 -7.60 -17.49
CA SER A 36 -38.29 -7.32 -16.08
C SER A 36 -39.17 -8.18 -15.17
N ASN A 37 -40.42 -8.40 -15.55
CA ASN A 37 -41.35 -9.26 -14.83
C ASN A 37 -40.91 -10.73 -14.90
N SER A 38 -40.39 -11.20 -16.04
CA SER A 38 -39.97 -12.60 -16.18
C SER A 38 -38.70 -12.93 -15.40
N ILE A 39 -37.75 -11.99 -15.29
CA ILE A 39 -36.49 -12.21 -14.56
C ILE A 39 -36.50 -11.62 -13.13
N ASN A 40 -37.64 -11.04 -12.71
CA ASN A 40 -37.87 -10.39 -11.42
C ASN A 40 -36.79 -9.34 -11.05
N ARG A 41 -36.25 -8.63 -12.04
CA ARG A 41 -35.32 -7.51 -11.90
C ARG A 41 -35.22 -6.77 -13.22
N THR A 42 -34.68 -5.56 -13.20
CA THR A 42 -34.40 -4.83 -14.44
C THR A 42 -33.41 -5.62 -15.32
N PRO A 43 -33.64 -5.72 -16.64
CA PRO A 43 -32.72 -6.40 -17.55
C PRO A 43 -31.43 -5.62 -17.79
N ARG A 44 -30.30 -6.34 -17.82
CA ARG A 44 -28.94 -5.89 -18.09
C ARG A 44 -28.54 -6.28 -19.51
N GLU A 45 -27.48 -5.67 -20.03
CA GLU A 45 -26.97 -5.98 -21.38
C GLU A 45 -26.77 -7.49 -21.62
N LYS A 46 -26.20 -8.20 -20.63
CA LYS A 46 -25.98 -9.64 -20.70
C LYS A 46 -27.27 -10.45 -20.89
N ASP A 47 -28.37 -10.02 -20.26
CA ASP A 47 -29.66 -10.73 -20.37
C ASP A 47 -30.18 -10.68 -21.81
N PHE A 48 -30.01 -9.56 -22.52
CA PHE A 48 -30.39 -9.45 -23.93
C PHE A 48 -29.51 -10.29 -24.86
N ILE A 49 -28.24 -10.51 -24.49
CA ILE A 49 -27.32 -11.40 -25.23
C ILE A 49 -27.76 -12.85 -25.03
N GLU A 50 -28.00 -13.26 -23.78
CA GLU A 50 -28.44 -14.63 -23.42
C GLU A 50 -29.80 -14.97 -24.04
N MET A 51 -30.75 -14.02 -24.06
CA MET A 51 -32.06 -14.17 -24.69
C MET A 51 -32.03 -14.03 -26.23
N LYS A 52 -30.86 -13.91 -26.85
CA LYS A 52 -30.67 -13.65 -28.30
C LYS A 52 -31.49 -12.47 -28.82
N ASN A 53 -31.75 -11.47 -27.98
CA ASN A 53 -32.57 -10.29 -28.25
C ASN A 53 -31.78 -8.99 -28.10
N TYR A 54 -30.53 -8.98 -28.58
CA TYR A 54 -29.66 -7.80 -28.55
C TYR A 54 -30.22 -6.61 -29.36
N GLY A 55 -31.11 -6.90 -30.32
CA GLY A 55 -31.83 -5.89 -31.09
C GLY A 55 -32.68 -4.94 -30.24
N LEU A 56 -33.33 -5.45 -29.19
CA LEU A 56 -34.12 -4.63 -28.25
C LEU A 56 -33.21 -3.69 -27.44
N TYR A 57 -32.05 -4.16 -26.97
CA TYR A 57 -31.09 -3.32 -26.25
C TYR A 57 -30.56 -2.17 -27.12
N LYS A 58 -30.19 -2.46 -28.38
CA LYS A 58 -29.77 -1.42 -29.35
C LYS A 58 -30.91 -0.43 -29.64
N ALA A 59 -32.13 -0.92 -29.83
CA ALA A 59 -33.29 -0.07 -30.08
C ALA A 59 -33.59 0.85 -28.89
N ALA A 60 -33.55 0.34 -27.66
CA ALA A 60 -33.72 1.12 -26.44
C ALA A 60 -32.72 2.27 -26.35
N LYS A 61 -31.42 1.99 -26.57
CA LYS A 61 -30.38 3.04 -26.61
C LYS A 61 -30.66 4.09 -27.69
N ARG A 62 -31.02 3.67 -28.90
CA ARG A 62 -31.23 4.57 -30.04
C ARG A 62 -32.45 5.48 -29.85
N HIS A 63 -33.58 4.94 -29.42
CA HIS A 63 -34.84 5.69 -29.33
C HIS A 63 -34.93 6.61 -28.10
N PHE A 64 -34.19 6.32 -27.03
CA PHE A 64 -34.20 7.11 -25.79
C PHE A 64 -32.87 7.84 -25.53
N GLY A 65 -31.91 7.74 -26.46
CA GLY A 65 -30.56 8.30 -26.34
C GLY A 65 -29.60 7.43 -25.52
N ASN A 66 -30.08 6.79 -24.46
CA ASN A 66 -29.34 5.77 -23.72
C ASN A 66 -30.29 4.73 -23.09
N TYR A 67 -29.73 3.62 -22.63
CA TYR A 67 -30.51 2.52 -22.05
C TYR A 67 -31.20 2.90 -20.73
N THR A 68 -30.53 3.70 -19.89
CA THR A 68 -31.08 4.17 -18.60
C THR A 68 -32.38 4.94 -18.79
N LYS A 69 -32.43 5.87 -19.75
CA LYS A 69 -33.63 6.64 -20.09
C LYS A 69 -34.77 5.74 -20.59
N ALA A 70 -34.46 4.64 -21.27
CA ALA A 70 -35.48 3.67 -21.68
C ALA A 70 -36.05 2.89 -20.48
N VAL A 71 -35.20 2.56 -19.50
CA VAL A 71 -35.59 1.89 -18.25
C VAL A 71 -36.41 2.83 -17.34
N GLU A 72 -36.00 4.10 -17.21
CA GLU A 72 -36.74 5.15 -16.51
C GLU A 72 -38.12 5.40 -17.15
N ALA A 73 -38.18 5.50 -18.49
CA ALA A 73 -39.43 5.63 -19.22
C ALA A 73 -40.34 4.40 -19.06
N ALA A 74 -39.75 3.23 -18.81
CA ALA A 74 -40.47 2.01 -18.47
C ALA A 74 -40.91 1.95 -16.99
N LYS A 75 -40.61 2.97 -16.17
CA LYS A 75 -40.85 3.00 -14.72
C LYS A 75 -40.23 1.79 -14.00
N LEU A 76 -39.09 1.32 -14.50
CA LEU A 76 -38.29 0.26 -13.88
C LEU A 76 -37.12 0.89 -13.14
N GLU A 77 -36.68 0.26 -12.05
CA GLU A 77 -35.50 0.70 -11.31
C GLU A 77 -34.24 0.48 -12.18
N PRO A 78 -33.47 1.53 -12.54
CA PRO A 78 -32.29 1.37 -13.36
C PRO A 78 -31.32 0.34 -12.77
N ASN A 79 -30.75 -0.54 -13.59
CA ASN A 79 -29.65 -1.40 -13.12
C ASN A 79 -28.48 -0.52 -12.69
N LEU A 80 -28.35 -0.38 -11.38
CA LEU A 80 -27.58 0.66 -10.72
C LEU A 80 -26.06 0.49 -10.95
N LYS A 81 -25.57 0.99 -12.09
CA LYS A 81 -24.17 1.42 -12.27
C LYS A 81 -24.04 2.91 -12.59
N PHE A 82 -25.16 3.64 -12.72
CA PHE A 82 -25.14 5.09 -12.78
C PHE A 82 -25.31 5.64 -11.36
N TRP A 83 -24.24 6.23 -10.89
CA TRP A 83 -24.25 7.01 -9.67
C TRP A 83 -24.70 8.42 -10.03
N SER A 84 -25.61 8.99 -9.25
CA SER A 84 -25.91 10.43 -9.26
C SER A 84 -25.41 11.04 -7.95
N LYS A 85 -25.31 12.36 -7.90
CA LYS A 85 -24.90 13.06 -6.67
C LYS A 85 -25.88 12.80 -5.52
N GLU A 86 -27.18 12.82 -5.79
CA GLU A 86 -28.24 12.56 -4.79
C GLU A 86 -28.18 11.11 -4.30
N LYS A 87 -27.96 10.16 -5.22
CA LYS A 87 -27.88 8.75 -4.88
C LYS A 87 -26.66 8.43 -4.01
N ILE A 88 -25.52 9.06 -4.31
CA ILE A 88 -24.32 8.95 -3.47
C ILE A 88 -24.62 9.44 -2.04
N ILE A 89 -25.30 10.58 -1.89
CA ILE A 89 -25.68 11.13 -0.58
C ILE A 89 -26.63 10.17 0.16
N LYS A 90 -27.69 9.69 -0.50
CA LYS A 90 -28.67 8.77 0.09
C LYS A 90 -28.01 7.47 0.59
N GLU A 91 -27.17 6.87 -0.25
CA GLU A 91 -26.44 5.64 0.09
C GLU A 91 -25.44 5.85 1.21
N LEU A 92 -24.66 6.93 1.16
CA LEU A 92 -23.69 7.22 2.22
C LEU A 92 -24.40 7.51 3.56
N LYS A 93 -25.51 8.24 3.54
CA LYS A 93 -26.34 8.50 4.72
C LYS A 93 -26.86 7.21 5.36
N LYS A 94 -27.31 6.24 4.55
CA LYS A 94 -27.73 4.92 5.03
C LYS A 94 -26.58 4.20 5.75
N ILE A 95 -25.39 4.17 5.15
CA ILE A 95 -24.19 3.55 5.77
C ILE A 95 -23.83 4.24 7.09
N ILE A 96 -23.86 5.58 7.15
CA ILE A 96 -23.58 6.34 8.38
C ILE A 96 -24.55 5.95 9.50
N ASN A 97 -25.84 5.87 9.19
CA ASN A 97 -26.86 5.48 10.17
C ASN A 97 -26.70 4.04 10.64
N GLU A 98 -26.32 3.12 9.75
CA GLU A 98 -26.05 1.71 10.10
C GLU A 98 -24.83 1.55 11.00
N LEU A 99 -23.80 2.39 10.82
CA LEU A 99 -22.58 2.35 11.61
C LEU A 99 -22.65 3.17 12.90
N GLY A 100 -23.54 4.16 12.97
CA GLY A 100 -23.59 5.13 14.08
C GLY A 100 -22.49 6.20 14.03
N HIS A 101 -21.61 6.17 13.02
CA HIS A 101 -20.56 7.17 12.80
C HIS A 101 -20.24 7.35 11.31
N VAL A 102 -19.54 8.43 10.97
CA VAL A 102 -19.10 8.69 9.59
C VAL A 102 -18.04 7.65 9.20
N PRO A 103 -18.29 6.81 8.18
CA PRO A 103 -17.34 5.76 7.82
C PRO A 103 -16.06 6.36 7.26
N THR A 104 -14.95 5.74 7.60
CA THR A 104 -13.66 5.93 6.96
C THR A 104 -13.60 5.19 5.63
N TYR A 105 -12.62 5.52 4.78
CA TYR A 105 -12.38 4.81 3.53
C TYR A 105 -12.20 3.30 3.74
N ARG A 106 -11.50 2.91 4.82
CA ARG A 106 -11.26 1.49 5.15
C ARG A 106 -12.54 0.75 5.52
N GLU A 107 -13.43 1.38 6.29
CA GLU A 107 -14.70 0.75 6.66
C GLU A 107 -15.57 0.51 5.42
N LEU A 108 -15.59 1.45 4.47
CA LEU A 108 -16.26 1.25 3.19
C LEU A 108 -15.65 0.10 2.38
N VAL A 109 -14.31 -0.03 2.36
CA VAL A 109 -13.64 -1.17 1.70
C VAL A 109 -13.97 -2.48 2.39
N LYS A 110 -13.97 -2.53 3.74
CA LYS A 110 -14.29 -3.74 4.51
C LYS A 110 -15.74 -4.19 4.30
N GLN A 111 -16.67 -3.24 4.14
CA GLN A 111 -18.05 -3.51 3.75
C GLN A 111 -18.23 -3.82 2.25
N LYS A 112 -17.13 -3.96 1.48
CA LYS A 112 -17.12 -4.20 0.03
C LYS A 112 -17.81 -3.10 -0.78
N ARG A 113 -17.91 -1.88 -0.25
CA ARG A 113 -18.51 -0.70 -0.91
C ARG A 113 -17.54 0.03 -1.83
N HIS A 114 -16.85 -0.71 -2.71
CA HIS A 114 -15.99 -0.12 -3.75
C HIS A 114 -16.79 0.70 -4.79
N ASP A 115 -18.07 0.37 -4.91
CA ASP A 115 -19.05 1.02 -5.76
C ASP A 115 -19.26 2.50 -5.37
N ILE A 116 -19.50 2.80 -4.10
CA ILE A 116 -19.72 4.17 -3.60
C ILE A 116 -18.41 4.98 -3.60
N ILE A 117 -17.28 4.34 -3.29
CA ILE A 117 -15.96 4.97 -3.37
C ILE A 117 -15.69 5.47 -4.80
N SER A 118 -15.90 4.59 -5.78
CA SER A 118 -15.72 4.91 -7.20
C SER A 118 -16.70 5.97 -7.69
N ALA A 119 -17.89 6.03 -7.10
CA ALA A 119 -18.89 7.04 -7.37
C ALA A 119 -18.49 8.43 -6.86
N ILE A 120 -18.08 8.52 -5.59
CA ILE A 120 -17.62 9.76 -4.97
C ILE A 120 -16.42 10.31 -5.74
N ARG A 121 -15.49 9.44 -6.15
CA ARG A 121 -14.36 9.82 -6.99
C ARG A 121 -14.79 10.51 -8.29
N ARG A 122 -15.78 9.93 -9.00
CA ARG A 122 -16.25 10.46 -10.30
C ARG A 122 -17.10 11.73 -10.17
N HIS A 123 -18.05 11.76 -9.23
CA HIS A 123 -19.07 12.82 -9.16
C HIS A 123 -18.68 13.98 -8.25
N TYR A 124 -17.80 13.73 -7.28
CA TYR A 124 -17.34 14.73 -6.31
C TYR A 124 -15.83 14.96 -6.38
N LYS A 125 -15.14 14.45 -7.41
CA LYS A 125 -13.69 14.65 -7.62
C LYS A 125 -12.86 14.34 -6.36
N CYS A 126 -13.15 13.19 -5.74
CA CYS A 126 -12.53 12.73 -4.48
C CYS A 126 -12.87 13.55 -3.22
N ARG A 127 -13.80 14.52 -3.27
CA ARG A 127 -14.19 15.33 -2.11
C ARG A 127 -15.19 14.61 -1.20
N TYR A 128 -14.72 13.60 -0.49
CA TYR A 128 -15.54 12.79 0.43
C TYR A 128 -16.24 13.65 1.50
N ASN A 129 -15.53 14.59 2.12
CA ASN A 129 -16.09 15.46 3.16
C ASN A 129 -17.25 16.33 2.66
N ASP A 130 -17.27 16.71 1.38
CA ASP A 130 -18.38 17.47 0.80
C ASP A 130 -19.64 16.61 0.71
N VAL A 131 -19.48 15.32 0.40
CA VAL A 131 -20.59 14.35 0.39
C VAL A 131 -21.11 14.13 1.81
N VAL A 132 -20.23 13.99 2.80
CA VAL A 132 -20.62 13.82 4.21
C VAL A 132 -21.41 15.04 4.70
N ARG A 133 -20.98 16.26 4.36
CA ARG A 133 -21.75 17.48 4.63
C ARG A 133 -23.11 17.46 3.91
N GLY A 134 -23.14 17.00 2.66
CA GLY A 134 -24.39 16.80 1.90
C GLY A 134 -25.35 15.77 2.51
N CYS A 135 -24.83 14.81 3.29
CA CYS A 135 -25.64 13.88 4.07
C CYS A 135 -26.23 14.51 5.35
N GLY A 136 -25.79 15.72 5.73
CA GLY A 136 -26.16 16.41 6.95
C GLY A 136 -25.30 16.02 8.17
N PHE A 137 -24.13 15.40 7.95
CA PHE A 137 -23.22 15.01 9.03
C PHE A 137 -21.97 15.87 9.02
N GLN A 138 -21.35 16.03 10.19
CA GLN A 138 -20.02 16.61 10.27
C GLN A 138 -19.00 15.59 9.77
N PRO A 139 -18.11 15.94 8.81
CA PRO A 139 -17.02 15.07 8.41
C PRO A 139 -16.21 14.62 9.62
N ASN A 140 -15.59 13.45 9.52
CA ASN A 140 -14.53 13.03 10.44
C ASN A 140 -13.29 13.93 10.23
N ASN A 141 -13.41 15.19 10.64
CA ASN A 141 -12.32 16.12 10.76
C ASN A 141 -11.60 15.73 12.05
N ILE A 142 -10.75 14.70 11.96
CA ILE A 142 -9.76 14.49 13.00
C ILE A 142 -8.81 15.70 12.88
N ARG A 143 -9.13 16.77 13.61
CA ARG A 143 -8.20 17.87 13.82
C ARG A 143 -7.08 17.29 14.67
N TRP A 144 -6.03 16.90 13.98
CA TRP A 144 -4.85 16.35 14.62
C TRP A 144 -4.18 17.47 15.42
N SER A 145 -3.88 17.16 16.67
CA SER A 145 -2.99 17.93 17.53
C SER A 145 -1.90 17.00 18.04
N LYS A 146 -0.78 17.56 18.50
CA LYS A 146 0.28 16.75 19.12
C LYS A 146 -0.27 15.86 20.24
N GLU A 147 -1.13 16.40 21.09
CA GLU A 147 -1.78 15.65 22.19
C GLU A 147 -2.68 14.53 21.70
N LYS A 148 -3.51 14.79 20.67
CA LYS A 148 -4.40 13.77 20.11
C LYS A 148 -3.62 12.62 19.48
N ILE A 149 -2.55 12.93 18.76
CA ILE A 149 -1.65 11.92 18.19
C ILE A 149 -1.05 11.05 19.29
N LYS A 150 -0.55 11.65 20.38
CA LYS A 150 -0.01 10.91 21.53
C LYS A 150 -1.04 9.98 22.15
N LYS A 151 -2.27 10.48 22.39
CA LYS A 151 -3.37 9.68 22.95
C LYS A 151 -3.74 8.50 22.07
N GLU A 152 -3.82 8.70 20.75
CA GLU A 152 -4.14 7.62 19.81
C GLU A 152 -3.02 6.59 19.70
N LEU A 153 -1.74 7.00 19.72
CA LEU A 153 -0.61 6.07 19.75
C LEU A 153 -0.60 5.21 21.02
N ILE A 154 -0.86 5.79 22.19
CA ILE A 154 -0.97 5.07 23.46
C ILE A 154 -2.16 4.10 23.45
N LYS A 155 -3.33 4.56 22.96
CA LYS A 155 -4.53 3.73 22.86
C LYS A 155 -4.29 2.54 21.94
N LEU A 156 -3.63 2.76 20.80
CA LEU A 156 -3.30 1.71 19.86
C LEU A 156 -2.30 0.72 20.46
N GLN A 157 -1.26 1.19 21.15
CA GLN A 157 -0.29 0.35 21.84
C GLN A 157 -0.97 -0.58 22.86
N LYS A 158 -1.89 -0.04 23.67
CA LYS A 158 -2.67 -0.85 24.63
C LYS A 158 -3.53 -1.91 23.94
N LYS A 159 -4.11 -1.58 22.79
CA LYS A 159 -4.96 -2.50 22.03
C LYS A 159 -4.18 -3.68 21.44
N ILE A 160 -2.98 -3.42 20.91
CA ILE A 160 -2.18 -4.44 20.22
C ILE A 160 -1.07 -5.04 21.11
N ASN A 161 -0.99 -4.58 22.37
CA ASN A 161 0.01 -4.95 23.38
C ASN A 161 1.47 -4.84 22.91
N LYS A 162 1.75 -3.93 21.97
CA LYS A 162 3.08 -3.60 21.45
C LYS A 162 3.09 -2.20 20.85
N THR A 163 4.25 -1.57 20.73
CA THR A 163 4.34 -0.29 20.00
C THR A 163 3.90 -0.53 18.54
N PRO A 164 3.01 0.31 17.97
CA PRO A 164 2.57 0.13 16.60
C PRO A 164 3.71 0.38 15.61
N THR A 165 3.87 -0.52 14.64
CA THR A 165 4.89 -0.38 13.59
C THR A 165 4.41 0.59 12.51
N GLU A 166 5.35 1.13 11.74
CA GLU A 166 5.02 1.95 10.57
C GLU A 166 4.12 1.20 9.58
N ARG A 167 4.42 -0.08 9.30
CA ARG A 167 3.62 -0.90 8.38
C ARG A 167 2.18 -1.05 8.87
N GLU A 168 1.98 -1.36 10.15
CA GLU A 168 0.65 -1.46 10.75
C GLU A 168 -0.08 -0.11 10.74
N LEU A 169 0.61 0.99 11.01
CA LEU A 169 -0.01 2.31 10.91
C LEU A 169 -0.34 2.67 9.46
N ARG A 170 0.52 2.40 8.48
CA ARG A 170 0.21 2.62 7.07
C ARG A 170 -0.98 1.78 6.60
N ILE A 171 -1.07 0.53 7.04
CA ILE A 171 -2.13 -0.40 6.63
C ILE A 171 -3.45 -0.15 7.36
N ASP A 172 -3.44 0.14 8.67
CA ASP A 172 -4.64 0.19 9.52
C ASP A 172 -4.94 1.56 10.15
N ASN A 173 -3.97 2.49 10.19
CA ASN A 173 -4.11 3.81 10.83
C ASN A 173 -3.36 4.93 10.06
N CYS A 174 -3.57 5.02 8.74
CA CYS A 174 -2.75 5.88 7.86
C CYS A 174 -2.87 7.36 8.18
N ASP A 175 -4.02 7.79 8.70
CA ASP A 175 -4.24 9.18 9.11
C ASP A 175 -3.41 9.52 10.36
N LEU A 176 -3.32 8.61 11.32
CA LEU A 176 -2.46 8.73 12.50
C LEU A 176 -0.98 8.73 12.10
N PHE A 177 -0.60 7.88 11.14
CA PHE A 177 0.75 7.88 10.57
C PHE A 177 1.10 9.23 9.95
N GLY A 178 0.29 9.70 8.99
CA GLY A 178 0.51 10.97 8.31
C GLY A 178 0.49 12.17 9.27
N ALA A 179 -0.37 12.13 10.29
CA ALA A 179 -0.39 13.14 11.35
C ALA A 179 0.89 13.10 12.21
N SER A 180 1.36 11.92 12.58
CA SER A 180 2.61 11.74 13.34
C SER A 180 3.80 12.35 12.59
N ILE A 181 3.95 12.06 11.29
CA ILE A 181 5.02 12.64 10.47
C ILE A 181 4.89 14.16 10.40
N ARG A 182 3.69 14.70 10.13
CA ARG A 182 3.48 16.15 9.96
C ARG A 182 3.73 16.95 11.23
N PHE A 183 3.34 16.44 12.40
CA PHE A 183 3.42 17.19 13.66
C PHE A 183 4.71 16.97 14.45
N PHE A 184 5.39 15.84 14.25
CA PHE A 184 6.59 15.46 15.01
C PHE A 184 7.83 15.27 14.13
N GLY A 185 7.69 15.34 12.81
CA GLY A 185 8.77 15.11 11.84
C GLY A 185 9.04 13.64 11.55
N SER A 186 8.82 12.74 12.50
CA SER A 186 8.91 11.29 12.31
C SER A 186 7.98 10.50 13.22
N LEU A 187 7.68 9.25 12.85
CA LEU A 187 6.89 8.34 13.68
C LEU A 187 7.63 8.02 14.98
N ASN A 188 8.94 7.80 14.92
CA ASN A 188 9.75 7.50 16.09
C ASN A 188 9.76 8.66 17.10
N GLU A 189 9.80 9.90 16.62
CA GLU A 189 9.70 11.08 17.47
C GLU A 189 8.30 11.21 18.10
N ALA A 190 7.23 10.92 17.33
CA ALA A 190 5.88 10.88 17.86
C ALA A 190 5.73 9.80 18.95
N ILE A 191 6.25 8.59 18.74
CA ILE A 191 6.24 7.48 19.70
C ILE A 191 7.03 7.86 20.96
N LYS A 192 8.25 8.39 20.80
CA LYS A 192 9.10 8.83 21.91
C LYS A 192 8.44 9.93 22.75
N GLN A 193 7.87 10.95 22.10
CA GLN A 193 7.16 12.03 22.78
C GLN A 193 5.80 11.58 23.37
N SER A 194 5.30 10.41 22.99
CA SER A 194 4.15 9.74 23.61
C SER A 194 4.54 8.92 24.85
N GLY A 195 5.83 8.86 25.21
CA GLY A 195 6.32 8.04 26.32
C GLY A 195 6.36 6.54 26.02
N LEU A 196 6.32 6.16 24.73
CA LEU A 196 6.37 4.77 24.29
C LEU A 196 7.79 4.41 23.85
N GLU A 197 8.17 3.15 24.02
CA GLU A 197 9.45 2.64 23.50
C GLU A 197 9.38 2.50 21.97
N VAL A 198 10.38 3.05 21.29
CA VAL A 198 10.48 3.02 19.83
C VAL A 198 10.77 1.59 19.37
N ASN A 199 9.96 1.09 18.43
CA ASN A 199 10.25 -0.16 17.75
C ASN A 199 11.58 -0.03 17.01
N SER A 200 12.61 -0.68 17.53
CA SER A 200 13.96 -0.69 16.96
C SER A 200 14.05 -1.54 15.68
N SER A 201 12.93 -2.11 15.22
CA SER A 201 12.83 -3.08 14.13
C SER A 201 12.50 -2.50 12.74
N PHE A 202 12.32 -1.19 12.59
CA PHE A 202 11.93 -0.60 11.29
C PHE A 202 12.78 0.60 10.92
N VAL A 203 14.00 0.29 10.53
CA VAL A 203 14.74 1.17 9.63
C VAL A 203 14.43 0.64 8.21
N GLU A 204 13.91 1.49 7.32
CA GLU A 204 13.35 1.15 5.98
C GLU A 204 14.08 0.01 5.24
N ASP A 205 13.37 -0.77 4.42
CA ASP A 205 13.76 -2.05 3.76
C ASP A 205 15.14 -2.08 3.05
N ASP A 206 15.75 -0.93 2.81
CA ASP A 206 17.05 -0.71 2.19
C ASP A 206 18.01 0.16 3.03
N PHE A 207 17.62 0.69 4.20
CA PHE A 207 18.50 1.51 5.04
C PHE A 207 19.73 0.73 5.50
N TRP A 208 19.60 -0.58 5.71
CA TRP A 208 20.74 -1.44 5.98
C TRP A 208 21.82 -1.31 4.90
N LYS A 209 21.45 -1.09 3.63
CA LYS A 209 22.40 -0.84 2.53
C LYS A 209 23.13 0.48 2.69
N TYR A 210 22.44 1.52 3.17
CA TYR A 210 23.07 2.82 3.46
C TYR A 210 24.05 2.71 4.63
N TRP A 211 23.66 1.98 5.67
CA TRP A 211 24.53 1.74 6.82
C TRP A 211 25.74 0.89 6.45
N GLU A 212 25.55 -0.21 5.74
CA GLU A 212 26.63 -1.07 5.23
C GLU A 212 27.60 -0.28 4.35
N SER A 213 27.07 0.46 3.35
CA SER A 213 27.88 1.32 2.49
C SER A 213 28.69 2.35 3.28
N PHE A 214 28.07 2.98 4.28
CA PHE A 214 28.74 3.93 5.16
C PHE A 214 29.85 3.25 5.98
N VAL A 215 29.60 2.06 6.55
CA VAL A 215 30.59 1.29 7.32
C VAL A 215 31.76 0.91 6.42
N ILE A 216 31.51 0.40 5.23
CA ILE A 216 32.53 0.03 4.24
C ILE A 216 33.39 1.23 3.86
N ARG A 217 32.77 2.37 3.51
CA ARG A 217 33.52 3.59 3.17
C ARG A 217 34.31 4.13 4.36
N SER A 218 33.75 4.05 5.57
CA SER A 218 34.42 4.46 6.80
C SER A 218 35.63 3.58 7.08
N ALA A 219 35.46 2.25 7.09
CA ALA A 219 36.52 1.29 7.32
C ALA A 219 37.64 1.41 6.28
N LYS A 220 37.30 1.47 4.98
CA LYS A 220 38.27 1.71 3.90
C LYS A 220 39.04 3.02 4.05
N SER A 221 38.43 4.04 4.67
CA SER A 221 39.08 5.34 4.91
C SER A 221 39.99 5.36 6.15
N ILE A 222 39.85 4.35 7.02
CA ILE A 222 40.58 4.22 8.29
C ILE A 222 41.74 3.23 8.17
N TYR A 223 41.52 2.13 7.45
CA TYR A 223 42.46 1.02 7.30
C TYR A 223 42.88 0.87 5.83
N ASP A 224 44.18 0.77 5.59
CA ASP A 224 44.75 0.72 4.23
C ASP A 224 44.64 -0.68 3.58
N ASP A 225 44.58 -1.73 4.39
CA ASP A 225 44.57 -3.16 4.01
C ASP A 225 43.16 -3.79 4.07
N PHE A 226 42.17 -2.99 3.69
CA PHE A 226 40.75 -3.30 3.72
C PHE A 226 40.30 -4.16 2.51
N ILE A 227 39.46 -5.17 2.77
CA ILE A 227 38.76 -5.94 1.73
C ILE A 227 37.26 -5.96 2.04
N SER A 228 36.45 -5.48 1.11
CA SER A 228 34.98 -5.58 1.17
C SER A 228 34.48 -6.94 0.69
N HIS A 229 33.47 -7.47 1.38
CA HIS A 229 32.73 -8.68 1.00
C HIS A 229 33.60 -9.90 0.60
N PRO A 230 34.64 -10.27 1.38
CA PRO A 230 35.44 -11.45 1.08
C PRO A 230 34.64 -12.73 1.28
N ARG A 231 34.78 -13.69 0.36
CA ARG A 231 34.13 -15.00 0.50
C ARG A 231 34.98 -15.93 1.36
N LEU A 232 34.43 -16.37 2.49
CA LEU A 232 35.09 -17.29 3.43
C LEU A 232 34.94 -18.77 2.99
N PRO A 233 35.78 -19.68 3.53
CA PRO A 233 35.70 -21.12 3.23
C PRO A 233 34.31 -21.74 3.55
N ASN A 234 33.62 -21.23 4.57
CA ASN A 234 32.26 -21.66 4.92
C ASN A 234 31.16 -21.03 4.04
N LYS A 235 31.53 -20.40 2.91
CA LYS A 235 30.64 -19.70 1.96
C LYS A 235 29.93 -18.47 2.53
N LYS A 236 30.26 -18.02 3.74
CA LYS A 236 29.74 -16.77 4.30
C LYS A 236 30.56 -15.57 3.80
N ILE A 237 29.93 -14.40 3.82
CA ILE A 237 30.49 -13.16 3.29
C ILE A 237 30.27 -12.07 4.35
N PRO A 238 31.28 -11.77 5.19
CA PRO A 238 31.24 -10.59 6.06
C PRO A 238 31.32 -9.31 5.23
N ASP A 239 30.95 -8.17 5.81
CA ASP A 239 31.01 -6.89 5.10
C ASP A 239 32.44 -6.45 4.79
N ALA A 240 33.38 -6.71 5.71
CA ALA A 240 34.79 -6.46 5.45
C ALA A 240 35.78 -7.27 6.29
N ILE A 241 37.03 -7.33 5.81
CA ILE A 241 38.19 -7.83 6.56
C ILE A 241 39.33 -6.81 6.52
N ILE A 242 39.98 -6.62 7.67
CA ILE A 242 41.26 -5.90 7.80
C ILE A 242 42.37 -6.95 7.97
N LYS A 243 43.15 -7.18 6.91
CA LYS A 243 44.07 -8.32 6.78
C LYS A 243 45.16 -8.36 7.86
N SER A 244 45.89 -7.27 8.01
CA SER A 244 47.02 -7.07 8.94
C SER A 244 46.64 -7.36 10.39
N LYS A 245 45.42 -6.98 10.78
CA LYS A 245 44.90 -7.17 12.14
C LYS A 245 44.10 -8.45 12.31
N ASN A 246 43.79 -9.13 11.20
CA ASN A 246 42.84 -10.25 11.14
C ASN A 246 41.51 -9.93 11.85
N ILE A 247 40.97 -8.75 11.54
CA ILE A 247 39.68 -8.25 12.06
C ILE A 247 38.61 -8.46 11.00
N MET A 248 37.49 -9.07 11.39
CA MET A 248 36.26 -9.13 10.61
C MET A 248 35.36 -7.96 11.00
N ILE A 249 34.78 -7.25 10.04
CA ILE A 249 33.80 -6.20 10.29
C ILE A 249 32.45 -6.65 9.75
N GLU A 250 31.42 -6.48 10.58
CA GLU A 250 30.03 -6.74 10.24
C GLU A 250 29.18 -5.52 10.63
N ALA A 251 28.45 -4.97 9.67
CA ALA A 251 27.61 -3.79 9.81
C ALA A 251 26.21 -4.19 10.27
N LYS A 252 25.79 -3.71 11.44
CA LYS A 252 24.44 -3.98 11.99
C LYS A 252 23.70 -2.68 12.26
N VAL A 253 22.60 -2.44 11.55
CA VAL A 253 21.76 -1.26 11.85
C VAL A 253 21.28 -1.29 13.29
N ASN A 254 20.87 -2.46 13.77
CA ASN A 254 20.48 -2.69 15.15
C ASN A 254 21.18 -3.93 15.68
N ILE A 255 21.66 -3.85 16.91
CA ILE A 255 22.34 -4.94 17.58
C ILE A 255 21.33 -5.72 18.44
N SER A 256 20.94 -6.91 17.98
CA SER A 256 20.06 -7.83 18.70
C SER A 256 20.72 -9.20 18.90
N HIS A 257 20.34 -9.90 19.97
CA HIS A 257 20.98 -11.13 20.42
C HIS A 257 21.01 -12.23 19.33
N GLU A 258 19.91 -12.43 18.60
CA GLU A 258 19.76 -13.52 17.64
C GLU A 258 20.69 -13.39 16.41
N TYR A 259 20.84 -12.17 15.86
CA TYR A 259 21.67 -11.96 14.67
C TYR A 259 23.17 -12.08 14.98
N ILE A 260 23.59 -11.56 16.13
CA ILE A 260 25.00 -11.53 16.52
C ILE A 260 25.55 -12.93 16.77
N LEU A 261 24.79 -13.81 17.43
CA LEU A 261 25.28 -15.15 17.78
C LEU A 261 25.66 -15.97 16.54
N ASN A 262 24.82 -15.94 15.51
CA ASN A 262 25.09 -16.65 14.27
C ASN A 262 26.36 -16.14 13.59
N ASP A 263 26.56 -14.82 13.55
CA ASP A 263 27.76 -14.24 12.96
C ASP A 263 29.01 -14.60 13.76
N ILE A 264 28.94 -14.57 15.10
CA ILE A 264 30.04 -15.02 15.96
C ILE A 264 30.42 -16.47 15.64
N ILE A 265 29.44 -17.37 15.53
CA ILE A 265 29.69 -18.79 15.21
C ILE A 265 30.32 -18.93 13.82
N ASN A 266 29.81 -18.19 12.83
CA ASN A 266 30.26 -18.27 11.45
C ASN A 266 31.66 -17.67 11.22
N TYR A 267 32.04 -16.65 12.01
CA TYR A 267 33.21 -15.81 11.74
C TYR A 267 34.36 -16.02 12.71
N SER A 268 34.11 -16.52 13.93
CA SER A 268 35.16 -16.76 14.93
C SER A 268 36.27 -17.70 14.44
N PRO A 269 36.00 -18.76 13.67
CA PRO A 269 37.07 -19.66 13.17
C PRO A 269 38.03 -18.98 12.18
N PHE A 270 37.64 -17.87 11.57
CA PHE A 270 38.37 -17.24 10.46
C PHE A 270 38.93 -15.85 10.80
N SER A 271 38.76 -15.38 12.04
CA SER A 271 39.19 -14.04 12.47
C SER A 271 39.75 -14.06 13.90
N LYS A 272 40.75 -13.20 14.17
CA LYS A 272 41.24 -12.98 15.55
C LYS A 272 40.23 -12.19 16.37
N GLN A 273 39.51 -11.28 15.72
CA GLN A 273 38.51 -10.43 16.34
C GLN A 273 37.38 -10.12 15.35
N ILE A 274 36.15 -10.08 15.86
CA ILE A 274 34.96 -9.65 15.13
C ILE A 274 34.55 -8.29 15.67
N GLU A 275 34.43 -7.30 14.79
CA GLU A 275 33.92 -5.97 15.09
C GLU A 275 32.51 -5.80 14.53
N PHE A 276 31.52 -5.66 15.41
CA PHE A 276 30.17 -5.28 15.00
C PHE A 276 30.06 -3.75 14.99
N TRP A 277 29.98 -3.18 13.79
CA TRP A 277 29.81 -1.75 13.58
C TRP A 277 28.32 -1.43 13.52
N TYR A 278 27.82 -0.80 14.57
CA TYR A 278 26.38 -0.68 14.79
C TYR A 278 25.88 0.75 14.95
N LEU A 279 24.61 0.96 14.58
CA LEU A 279 23.97 2.27 14.64
C LEU A 279 23.04 2.42 15.85
N TYR A 280 22.20 1.42 16.11
CA TYR A 280 21.21 1.42 17.19
C TYR A 280 21.29 0.17 18.07
N GLY A 281 20.71 0.27 19.26
CA GLY A 281 20.68 -0.82 20.24
C GLY A 281 21.81 -0.76 21.26
N LYS A 282 21.85 -1.76 22.14
CA LYS A 282 22.88 -1.90 23.18
C LYS A 282 23.52 -3.29 23.07
N PRO A 283 24.85 -3.38 23.02
CA PRO A 283 25.53 -4.68 23.05
C PRO A 283 25.16 -5.49 24.30
N SER A 284 24.92 -6.78 24.12
CA SER A 284 24.52 -7.69 25.20
C SER A 284 25.39 -8.94 25.32
N ILE A 285 26.20 -9.27 24.31
CA ILE A 285 27.07 -10.45 24.30
C ILE A 285 28.52 -10.00 24.39
N PHE A 286 29.19 -10.31 25.50
CA PHE A 286 30.57 -9.90 25.73
C PHE A 286 31.50 -11.11 25.65
N LYS A 287 32.19 -11.27 24.51
CA LYS A 287 33.23 -12.29 24.29
C LYS A 287 34.58 -11.62 24.04
N LYS A 288 35.68 -12.27 24.43
CA LYS A 288 37.05 -11.72 24.32
C LYS A 288 37.43 -11.33 22.89
N ASN A 289 36.94 -12.06 21.89
CA ASN A 289 37.22 -11.83 20.47
C ASN A 289 36.14 -10.98 19.78
N VAL A 290 35.20 -10.36 20.52
CA VAL A 290 34.11 -9.55 19.96
C VAL A 290 34.21 -8.12 20.47
N LYS A 291 34.16 -7.16 19.55
CA LYS A 291 34.16 -5.74 19.86
C LYS A 291 32.99 -5.05 19.18
N TYR A 292 32.40 -4.08 19.88
CA TYR A 292 31.27 -3.30 19.38
C TYR A 292 31.72 -1.87 19.11
N VAL A 293 31.57 -1.45 17.85
CA VAL A 293 32.00 -0.12 17.40
C VAL A 293 30.72 0.69 17.12
N GLY A 294 30.30 1.46 18.13
CA GLY A 294 29.09 2.27 18.06
C GLY A 294 29.35 3.67 17.48
N PRO A 295 28.30 4.50 17.29
CA PRO A 295 28.41 5.76 16.56
C PRO A 295 29.44 6.74 17.14
N LYS A 296 29.59 6.79 18.46
CA LYS A 296 30.59 7.65 19.13
C LYS A 296 32.03 7.24 18.79
N GLU A 297 32.29 5.93 18.75
CA GLU A 297 33.62 5.39 18.44
C GLU A 297 33.94 5.56 16.95
N ILE A 298 32.96 5.29 16.07
CA ILE A 298 33.11 5.54 14.63
C ILE A 298 33.44 7.02 14.39
N GLU A 299 32.71 7.94 15.03
CA GLU A 299 32.96 9.38 14.91
C GLU A 299 34.39 9.74 15.35
N LYS A 300 34.88 9.17 16.46
CA LYS A 300 36.25 9.37 16.94
C LYS A 300 37.28 8.88 15.92
N LEU A 301 37.11 7.68 15.36
CA LEU A 301 38.01 7.13 14.34
C LEU A 301 38.05 8.00 13.08
N LEU A 302 36.88 8.47 12.62
CA LEU A 302 36.78 9.34 11.45
C LEU A 302 37.41 10.72 11.70
N ARG A 303 37.32 11.26 12.91
CA ARG A 303 37.99 12.52 13.30
C ARG A 303 39.51 12.40 13.23
N ILE A 304 40.07 11.30 13.73
CA ILE A 304 41.52 11.02 13.66
C ILE A 304 42.01 11.01 12.21
N LYS A 305 41.20 10.50 11.28
CA LYS A 305 41.52 10.43 9.84
C LYS A 305 41.02 11.65 9.04
N ASN A 306 40.56 12.71 9.72
CA ASN A 306 40.04 13.95 9.14
C ASN A 306 38.93 13.76 8.07
N LYS A 307 38.01 12.81 8.29
CA LYS A 307 36.94 12.48 7.33
C LYS A 307 35.66 13.26 7.58
N VAL A 308 35.71 14.58 7.37
CA VAL A 308 34.61 15.52 7.68
C VAL A 308 33.28 15.14 7.01
N ASN A 309 33.29 14.70 5.75
CA ASN A 309 32.07 14.33 5.03
C ASN A 309 31.39 13.09 5.61
N LEU A 310 32.17 12.07 6.00
CA LEU A 310 31.64 10.87 6.65
C LEU A 310 31.09 11.18 8.04
N ILE A 311 31.67 12.13 8.77
CA ILE A 311 31.13 12.59 10.06
C ILE A 311 29.76 13.27 9.88
N LYS A 312 29.61 14.10 8.85
CA LYS A 312 28.32 14.72 8.52
C LYS A 312 27.26 13.66 8.18
N GLU A 313 27.64 12.69 7.35
CA GLU A 313 26.77 11.58 6.97
C GLU A 313 26.37 10.72 8.17
N LEU A 314 27.31 10.36 9.05
CA LEU A 314 27.03 9.63 10.29
C LEU A 314 25.98 10.35 11.14
N ASN A 315 26.06 11.68 11.25
CA ASN A 315 25.09 12.48 11.99
C ASN A 315 23.70 12.50 11.35
N MET A 316 23.60 12.35 10.02
CA MET A 316 22.32 12.17 9.32
C MET A 316 21.77 10.76 9.55
N LEU A 317 22.60 9.73 9.42
CA LEU A 317 22.22 8.32 9.61
C LEU A 317 21.73 8.06 11.04
N LYS A 318 22.36 8.66 12.06
CA LYS A 318 21.90 8.62 13.47
C LYS A 318 20.49 9.17 13.68
N LYS A 319 20.00 10.02 12.77
CA LYS A 319 18.64 10.60 12.78
C LYS A 319 17.68 9.82 11.86
N GLY A 320 18.13 8.73 11.25
CA GLY A 320 17.35 7.96 10.26
C GLY A 320 17.25 8.63 8.89
N ILE A 321 18.07 9.64 8.59
CA ILE A 321 18.01 10.36 7.31
C ILE A 321 18.95 9.67 6.32
N LYS A 322 18.40 9.16 5.22
CA LYS A 322 19.16 8.64 4.07
C LYS A 322 19.74 9.78 3.26
N CYS A 323 21.02 9.70 2.91
CA CYS A 323 21.65 10.67 2.02
C CYS A 323 22.00 10.01 0.69
N SER A 324 21.35 10.42 -0.40
CA SER A 324 21.60 9.89 -1.75
C SER A 324 22.92 10.37 -2.36
N MET A 325 23.58 11.37 -1.79
CA MET A 325 24.81 11.95 -2.33
C MET A 325 26.01 11.01 -2.35
N PHE A 326 25.95 9.87 -1.64
CA PHE A 326 27.10 8.98 -1.43
C PHE A 326 26.89 7.55 -1.96
N ILE A 327 25.77 7.28 -2.65
CA ILE A 327 25.57 6.06 -3.44
C ILE A 327 26.01 6.37 -4.87
N LYS A 328 27.28 6.08 -5.18
CA LYS A 328 27.77 5.96 -6.56
C LYS A 328 28.58 4.69 -6.68
#